data_AF-T1H0I8-F1
#
_entry.id   AF-T1H0I8-F1
#
_cell.length_a   1.000
_cell.length_b   1.000
_cell.length_c   1.000
_cell.angle_alpha   90.00
_cell.angle_beta   90.00
_cell.angle_gamma   90.00
#
_symmetry.space_group_name_H-M   'P 1'
#
loop_
_entity.id
_entity.type
_entity.pdbx_description
1 polymer ?
#
loop_
_entity_poly.entity_id
_entity_poly.type
_entity_poly.pdbx_seq_one_letter_code
_entity_poly.pdbx_strand_id
1 'polypeptide(L)'
;LQPNSAAGSGAVEHDPCCLYRSVQLKNEQCPGPLPLGVAVIDMSIILFGVIFPRAANKHRVQMLEHFAECIKQAKSVRQEAVQMNIFTAILTGLKGLTDSKSTIGQEDVKKNATGLIISALASTNSTLRCAASEAIGRMAQVVGESKFTAEMSQNI
;
A
#
# COMPACT_ATOMS: atom_id res chain seq x y z
N LEU A 1 15.62 3.37 -18.21
CA LEU A 1 14.98 2.62 -17.11
C LEU A 1 14.80 3.58 -15.93
N GLN A 2 13.60 3.69 -15.38
CA GLN A 2 13.40 4.44 -14.14
C GLN A 2 14.09 3.70 -12.99
N PRO A 3 14.92 4.36 -12.17
CA PRO A 3 15.73 3.70 -11.13
C PRO A 3 14.89 3.00 -10.04
N ASN A 4 13.58 3.28 -9.97
CA ASN A 4 12.64 2.73 -8.98
C ASN A 4 11.47 1.95 -9.62
N SER A 5 11.58 1.55 -10.89
CA SER A 5 10.57 0.71 -11.52
C SER A 5 10.96 -0.77 -11.39
N ALA A 6 10.05 -1.60 -10.90
CA ALA A 6 10.14 -3.06 -10.99
C ALA A 6 9.93 -3.57 -12.44
N ALA A 7 9.50 -2.70 -13.36
CA ALA A 7 9.25 -3.04 -14.75
C ALA A 7 10.52 -3.56 -15.44
N GLY A 8 10.52 -4.85 -15.77
CA GLY A 8 11.66 -5.55 -16.37
C GLY A 8 12.61 -6.21 -15.39
N SER A 9 12.27 -6.28 -14.10
CA SER A 9 12.99 -7.12 -13.14
C SER A 9 12.81 -8.60 -13.50
N GLY A 10 13.90 -9.36 -13.49
CA GLY A 10 13.84 -10.81 -13.61
C GLY A 10 13.44 -11.51 -12.29
N ALA A 11 13.19 -10.79 -11.20
CA ALA A 11 12.95 -11.42 -9.91
C ALA A 11 11.81 -12.45 -9.97
N VAL A 12 12.03 -13.62 -9.35
CA VAL A 12 11.11 -14.77 -9.43
C VAL A 12 9.72 -14.41 -8.89
N GLU A 13 9.63 -13.52 -7.90
CA GLU A 13 8.37 -13.00 -7.36
C GLU A 13 7.54 -12.18 -8.36
N HIS A 14 8.12 -11.76 -9.50
CA HIS A 14 7.44 -10.96 -10.52
C HIS A 14 7.27 -11.68 -11.87
N ASP A 15 8.06 -12.73 -12.14
CA ASP A 15 7.90 -13.60 -13.30
C ASP A 15 8.12 -15.08 -12.92
N PRO A 16 7.13 -15.76 -12.31
CA PRO A 16 7.25 -17.19 -11.99
C PRO A 16 7.42 -18.07 -13.23
N CYS A 17 7.00 -17.57 -14.41
CA CYS A 17 7.15 -18.27 -15.68
C CYS A 17 8.62 -18.37 -16.12
N CYS A 18 9.52 -17.56 -15.57
CA CYS A 18 10.95 -17.65 -15.84
C CYS A 18 11.53 -19.03 -15.46
N LEU A 19 10.94 -19.74 -14.47
CA LEU A 19 11.36 -21.08 -14.05
C LEU A 19 11.09 -22.17 -15.12
N TYR A 20 10.10 -21.95 -15.98
CA TYR A 20 9.73 -22.89 -17.04
C TYR A 20 10.43 -22.62 -18.37
N ARG A 21 11.15 -21.48 -18.48
CA ARG A 21 11.90 -21.14 -19.70
C ARG A 21 13.19 -21.96 -19.74
N SER A 22 13.31 -22.83 -20.74
CA SER A 22 14.58 -23.51 -21.01
C SER A 22 15.64 -22.47 -21.36
N VAL A 23 16.70 -22.36 -20.54
CA VAL A 23 17.84 -21.48 -20.78
C VAL A 23 18.63 -22.04 -21.97
N GLN A 24 18.25 -21.68 -23.19
CA GLN A 24 18.78 -22.30 -24.41
C GLN A 24 19.93 -21.53 -25.06
N LEU A 25 20.36 -20.39 -24.53
CA LEU A 25 21.39 -19.58 -25.20
C LEU A 25 22.44 -19.04 -24.21
N LYS A 26 23.72 -19.17 -24.59
CA LYS A 26 24.92 -18.64 -23.88
C LYS A 26 24.87 -17.13 -23.55
N ASN A 27 23.85 -16.40 -24.01
CA ASN A 27 23.68 -14.95 -23.87
C ASN A 27 22.38 -14.53 -23.15
N GLU A 28 21.56 -15.46 -22.64
CA GLU A 28 20.40 -15.09 -21.81
C GLU A 28 20.86 -14.84 -20.37
N GLN A 29 20.67 -13.60 -19.88
CA GLN A 29 20.96 -13.26 -18.49
C GLN A 29 19.95 -13.94 -17.57
N CYS A 30 20.46 -14.67 -16.56
CA CYS A 30 19.65 -15.18 -15.48
C CYS A 30 18.81 -14.04 -14.88
N PRO A 31 17.55 -14.32 -14.49
CA PRO A 31 16.69 -13.30 -13.97
C PRO A 31 17.34 -12.63 -12.74
N GLY A 32 17.62 -11.34 -12.84
CA GLY A 32 18.32 -10.59 -11.79
C GLY A 32 17.40 -10.29 -10.61
N PRO A 33 17.96 -10.11 -9.39
CA PRO A 33 17.17 -9.71 -8.23
C PRO A 33 16.54 -8.34 -8.44
N LEU A 34 15.49 -8.04 -7.69
CA LEU A 34 14.85 -6.74 -7.69
C LEU A 34 15.88 -5.64 -7.31
N PRO A 35 15.82 -4.43 -7.91
CA PRO A 35 16.67 -3.34 -7.47
C PRO A 35 16.52 -3.11 -5.96
N LEU A 36 17.64 -2.94 -5.25
CA LEU A 36 17.66 -2.86 -3.78
C LEU A 36 16.65 -1.86 -3.22
N GLY A 37 16.48 -0.70 -3.87
CA GLY A 37 15.52 0.32 -3.45
C GLY A 37 14.07 -0.17 -3.45
N VAL A 38 13.68 -1.01 -4.42
CA VAL A 38 12.33 -1.58 -4.50
C VAL A 38 12.17 -2.69 -3.46
N ALA A 39 13.15 -3.58 -3.33
CA ALA A 39 13.12 -4.67 -2.34
C ALA A 39 12.99 -4.15 -0.90
N VAL A 40 13.71 -3.06 -0.57
CA VAL A 40 13.61 -2.43 0.76
C VAL A 40 12.24 -1.82 0.99
N ILE A 41 11.62 -1.20 -0.02
CA ILE A 41 10.27 -0.65 0.06
C ILE A 41 9.25 -1.77 0.32
N ASP A 42 9.32 -2.87 -0.44
CA ASP A 42 8.40 -4.00 -0.30
C ASP A 42 8.50 -4.63 1.10
N MET A 43 9.72 -4.85 1.58
CA MET A 43 9.94 -5.36 2.95
C MET A 43 9.47 -4.37 4.02
N SER A 44 9.62 -3.06 3.78
CA SER A 44 9.14 -2.03 4.70
C SER A 44 7.61 -1.99 4.77
N ILE A 45 6.93 -2.20 3.64
CA ILE A 45 5.47 -2.31 3.57
C ILE A 45 4.97 -3.53 4.35
N ILE A 46 5.62 -4.68 4.16
CA ILE A 46 5.30 -5.90 4.92
C ILE A 46 5.48 -5.67 6.41
N LEU A 47 6.61 -5.06 6.82
CA LEU A 47 6.87 -4.74 8.21
C LEU A 47 5.83 -3.76 8.78
N PHE A 48 5.43 -2.74 8.01
CA PHE A 48 4.38 -1.80 8.41
C PHE A 48 3.06 -2.54 8.71
N GLY A 49 2.65 -3.46 7.83
CA GLY A 49 1.43 -4.26 8.03
C GLY A 49 1.43 -5.07 9.34
N VAL A 50 2.62 -5.48 9.79
CA VAL A 50 2.84 -6.23 11.03
C VAL A 50 2.92 -5.31 12.25
N ILE A 51 3.48 -4.10 12.12
CA ILE A 51 3.68 -3.15 13.23
C ILE A 51 2.44 -2.30 13.51
N PHE A 52 1.74 -1.83 12.48
CA PHE A 52 0.60 -0.92 12.61
C PHE A 52 -0.49 -1.43 13.57
N PRO A 53 -0.90 -2.72 13.53
CA PRO A 53 -1.87 -3.28 14.48
C PRO A 53 -1.40 -3.28 15.94
N ARG A 54 -0.08 -3.28 16.17
CA ARG A 54 0.53 -3.34 17.52
C ARG A 54 0.92 -1.97 18.06
N ALA A 55 0.98 -0.96 17.18
CA ALA A 55 1.32 0.40 17.55
C ALA A 55 0.22 1.02 18.43
N ALA A 56 0.63 1.80 19.43
CA ALA A 56 -0.32 2.60 20.23
C ALA A 56 -0.99 3.68 19.37
N ASN A 57 -2.18 4.14 19.76
CA ASN A 57 -3.00 5.09 18.99
C ASN A 57 -2.20 6.32 18.52
N LYS A 58 -1.42 6.93 19.43
CA LYS A 58 -0.56 8.08 19.12
C LYS A 58 0.37 7.82 17.93
N HIS A 59 1.00 6.66 17.88
CA HIS A 59 1.93 6.31 16.80
C HIS A 59 1.19 6.02 15.49
N ARG A 60 -0.01 5.41 15.55
CA ARG A 60 -0.85 5.20 14.36
C ARG A 60 -1.23 6.54 13.72
N VAL A 61 -1.64 7.52 14.53
CA VAL A 61 -1.91 8.89 14.03
C VAL A 61 -0.68 9.47 13.34
N GLN A 62 0.48 9.47 14.02
CA GLN A 62 1.73 10.01 13.46
C GLN A 62 2.13 9.35 12.14
N MET A 63 1.98 8.02 12.03
CA MET A 63 2.27 7.28 10.81
C MET A 63 1.38 7.74 9.65
N LEU A 64 0.06 7.89 9.88
CA LEU A 64 -0.88 8.30 8.84
C LEU A 64 -0.72 9.78 8.45
N GLU A 65 -0.47 10.66 9.42
CA GLU A 65 -0.15 12.07 9.15
C GLU A 65 1.12 12.20 8.32
N HIS A 66 2.14 11.40 8.63
CA HIS A 66 3.37 11.37 7.85
C HIS A 66 3.14 10.90 6.41
N PHE A 67 2.26 9.91 6.19
CA PHE A 67 1.88 9.52 4.83
C PHE A 67 1.23 10.67 4.05
N ALA A 68 0.32 11.43 4.67
CA ALA A 68 -0.29 12.60 4.04
C ALA A 68 0.78 13.65 3.67
N GLU A 69 1.76 13.87 4.54
CA GLU A 69 2.89 14.76 4.27
C GLU A 69 3.77 14.27 3.12
N CYS A 70 4.12 12.98 3.08
CA CYS A 70 4.90 12.40 2.00
C CYS A 70 4.23 12.57 0.63
N ILE A 71 2.91 12.37 0.54
CA ILE A 71 2.14 12.58 -0.69
C ILE A 71 2.18 14.05 -1.13
N LYS A 72 2.03 14.97 -0.17
CA LYS A 72 2.05 16.41 -0.44
C LYS A 72 3.42 16.91 -0.90
N GLN A 73 4.49 16.36 -0.35
CA GLN A 73 5.87 16.74 -0.70
C GLN A 73 6.33 16.13 -2.03
N ALA A 74 5.81 14.96 -2.41
CA ALA A 74 6.14 14.31 -3.67
C ALA A 74 5.51 15.05 -4.87
N LYS A 75 6.28 15.17 -5.97
CA LYS A 75 5.86 15.85 -7.20
C LYS A 75 6.08 14.96 -8.41
N SER A 76 5.35 15.26 -9.48
CA SER A 76 5.46 14.61 -10.79
C SER A 76 5.43 13.08 -10.69
N VAL A 77 6.28 12.37 -11.43
CA VAL A 77 6.29 10.90 -11.51
C VAL A 77 6.58 10.24 -10.14
N ARG A 78 7.28 10.94 -9.25
CA ARG A 78 7.54 10.45 -7.90
C ARG A 78 6.26 10.42 -7.05
N GLN A 79 5.28 11.28 -7.33
CA GLN A 79 4.04 11.37 -6.57
C GLN A 79 3.23 10.07 -6.67
N GLU A 80 3.05 9.55 -7.88
CA GLU A 80 2.30 8.31 -8.09
C GLU A 80 2.98 7.11 -7.41
N ALA A 81 4.31 6.99 -7.50
CA ALA A 81 5.05 5.92 -6.83
C ALA A 81 4.92 6.00 -5.30
N VAL A 82 5.02 7.21 -4.73
CA VAL A 82 4.84 7.42 -3.28
C VAL A 82 3.42 7.07 -2.86
N GLN A 83 2.41 7.52 -3.61
CA GLN A 83 1.01 7.19 -3.32
C GLN A 83 0.76 5.68 -3.39
N MET A 84 1.26 5.00 -4.41
CA MET A 84 1.12 3.54 -4.54
C MET A 84 1.74 2.81 -3.34
N ASN A 85 2.98 3.14 -2.97
CA ASN A 85 3.63 2.50 -1.81
C ASN A 85 2.87 2.74 -0.51
N ILE A 86 2.34 3.95 -0.30
CA ILE A 86 1.53 4.30 0.87
C ILE A 86 0.22 3.52 0.88
N PHE A 87 -0.47 3.40 -0.25
CA PHE A 87 -1.72 2.64 -0.30
C PHE A 87 -1.49 1.15 -0.11
N THR A 88 -0.39 0.59 -0.61
CA THR A 88 0.00 -0.78 -0.29
C THR A 88 0.29 -0.95 1.21
N ALA A 89 0.98 0.02 1.84
CA ALA A 89 1.18 0.03 3.29
C ALA A 89 -0.16 0.10 4.06
N ILE A 90 -1.08 0.98 3.66
CA ILE A 90 -2.42 1.07 4.28
C ILE A 90 -3.16 -0.26 4.14
N LEU A 91 -3.19 -0.86 2.95
CA LEU A 91 -3.86 -2.15 2.73
C LEU A 91 -3.28 -3.26 3.59
N THR A 92 -1.95 -3.36 3.68
CA THR A 92 -1.28 -4.35 4.54
C THR A 92 -1.51 -4.07 6.02
N GLY A 93 -1.55 -2.82 6.45
CA GLY A 93 -1.91 -2.41 7.83
C GLY A 93 -3.34 -2.77 8.20
N LEU A 94 -4.30 -2.48 7.31
CA LEU A 94 -5.70 -2.86 7.49
C LEU A 94 -5.88 -4.38 7.50
N LYS A 95 -5.20 -5.10 6.60
CA LYS A 95 -5.16 -6.57 6.62
C LYS A 95 -4.59 -7.07 7.95
N GLY A 96 -3.49 -6.49 8.42
CA GLY A 96 -2.87 -6.85 9.69
C GLY A 96 -3.83 -6.69 10.88
N LEU A 97 -4.64 -5.63 10.88
CA LEU A 97 -5.69 -5.43 11.89
C LEU A 97 -6.77 -6.52 11.83
N THR A 98 -7.22 -6.89 10.64
CA THR A 98 -8.17 -7.99 10.45
C THR A 98 -7.59 -9.31 10.95
N ASP A 99 -6.37 -9.64 10.53
CA ASP A 99 -5.68 -10.90 10.86
C ASP A 99 -5.42 -11.01 12.37
N SER A 100 -5.09 -9.90 13.04
CA SER A 100 -4.87 -9.83 14.49
C SER A 100 -6.13 -9.55 15.30
N LYS A 101 -7.32 -9.51 14.66
CA LYS A 101 -8.61 -9.17 15.29
C LYS A 101 -8.54 -7.88 16.13
N SER A 102 -7.79 -6.91 15.66
CA SER A 102 -7.51 -5.65 16.34
C SER A 102 -8.32 -4.51 15.71
N THR A 103 -8.63 -3.48 16.48
CA THR A 103 -9.37 -2.32 15.99
C THR A 103 -8.43 -1.31 15.35
N ILE A 104 -8.96 -0.52 14.40
CA ILE A 104 -8.22 0.54 13.71
C ILE A 104 -7.62 1.59 14.65
N GLY A 105 -8.29 1.89 15.76
CA GLY A 105 -7.90 2.90 16.73
C GLY A 105 -9.05 3.84 17.06
N GLN A 106 -8.72 5.00 17.61
CA GLN A 106 -9.67 6.03 17.97
C GLN A 106 -10.05 6.90 16.74
N GLU A 107 -10.91 7.89 16.98
CA GLU A 107 -11.52 8.73 15.93
C GLU A 107 -10.50 9.48 15.06
N ASP A 108 -9.41 9.92 15.66
CA ASP A 108 -8.28 10.57 14.99
C ASP A 108 -7.58 9.64 13.99
N VAL A 109 -7.37 8.36 14.32
CA VAL A 109 -6.83 7.38 13.37
C VAL A 109 -7.82 7.10 12.25
N LYS A 110 -9.11 6.90 12.58
CA LYS A 110 -10.19 6.67 11.60
C LYS A 110 -10.28 7.83 10.60
N LYS A 111 -10.28 9.07 11.10
CA LYS A 111 -10.36 10.29 10.28
C LYS A 111 -9.15 10.43 9.35
N ASN A 112 -7.94 10.22 9.85
CA ASN A 112 -6.73 10.30 9.02
C ASN A 112 -6.70 9.24 7.92
N ALA A 113 -7.02 7.98 8.25
CA ALA A 113 -7.09 6.90 7.26
C ALA A 113 -8.17 7.17 6.20
N THR A 114 -9.37 7.58 6.64
CA THR A 114 -10.49 7.93 5.77
C THR A 114 -10.15 9.08 4.83
N GLY A 115 -9.52 10.15 5.35
CA GLY A 115 -9.09 11.30 4.55
C GLY A 115 -8.12 10.91 3.44
N LEU A 116 -7.11 10.08 3.75
CA LEU A 116 -6.20 9.54 2.76
C LEU A 116 -6.95 8.76 1.69
N ILE A 117 -7.82 7.82 2.09
CA ILE A 117 -8.52 6.92 1.18
C ILE A 117 -9.48 7.68 0.25
N ILE A 118 -10.32 8.57 0.79
CA ILE A 118 -11.23 9.39 -0.02
C ILE A 118 -10.45 10.26 -1.02
N SER A 119 -9.32 10.85 -0.61
CA SER A 119 -8.51 11.66 -1.52
C SER A 119 -7.98 10.89 -2.73
N ALA A 120 -7.75 9.57 -2.58
CA ALA A 120 -7.25 8.72 -3.66
C ALA A 120 -8.34 8.15 -4.57
N LEU A 121 -9.60 8.10 -4.12
CA LEU A 121 -10.72 7.68 -4.98
C LEU A 121 -10.92 8.61 -6.19
N ALA A 122 -10.59 9.89 -6.03
CA ALA A 122 -10.66 10.88 -7.11
C ALA A 122 -9.42 10.85 -8.04
N SER A 123 -8.46 9.95 -7.84
CA SER A 123 -7.25 9.88 -8.65
C SER A 123 -7.54 9.51 -10.11
N THR A 124 -6.77 10.05 -11.05
CA THR A 124 -6.82 9.63 -12.47
C THR A 124 -6.20 8.26 -12.70
N ASN A 125 -5.34 7.79 -11.80
CA ASN A 125 -4.69 6.47 -11.86
C ASN A 125 -5.68 5.36 -11.41
N SER A 126 -6.02 4.45 -12.33
CA SER A 126 -6.98 3.37 -12.08
C SER A 126 -6.54 2.41 -10.99
N THR A 127 -5.26 2.04 -10.95
CA THR A 127 -4.70 1.14 -9.93
C THR A 127 -4.80 1.76 -8.55
N LEU A 128 -4.48 3.05 -8.42
CA LEU A 128 -4.60 3.77 -7.16
C LEU A 128 -6.06 3.87 -6.70
N ARG A 129 -6.99 4.13 -7.61
CA ARG A 129 -8.44 4.10 -7.31
C ARG A 129 -8.87 2.73 -6.80
N CYS A 130 -8.45 1.63 -7.46
CA CYS A 130 -8.78 0.28 -7.02
C CYS A 130 -8.22 -0.02 -5.62
N ALA A 131 -6.96 0.36 -5.35
CA ALA A 131 -6.34 0.19 -4.03
C ALA A 131 -7.10 0.99 -2.95
N ALA A 132 -7.53 2.21 -3.27
CA ALA A 132 -8.35 3.01 -2.38
C ALA A 132 -9.72 2.37 -2.12
N SER A 133 -10.39 1.87 -3.15
CA SER A 133 -11.68 1.15 -3.00
C SER A 133 -11.55 -0.10 -2.13
N GLU A 134 -10.49 -0.89 -2.31
CA GLU A 134 -10.22 -2.05 -1.44
C GLU A 134 -9.96 -1.59 0.01
N ALA A 135 -9.20 -0.51 0.20
CA ALA A 135 -8.91 0.03 1.52
C ALA A 135 -10.19 0.47 2.25
N ILE A 136 -11.19 1.02 1.55
CA ILE A 136 -12.51 1.31 2.12
C ILE A 136 -13.18 0.04 2.66
N GLY A 137 -13.23 -1.01 1.84
CA GLY A 137 -13.85 -2.28 2.22
C GLY A 137 -13.18 -2.88 3.46
N ARG A 138 -11.84 -2.87 3.51
CA ARG A 138 -11.09 -3.33 4.69
C ARG A 138 -11.29 -2.42 5.90
N MET A 139 -11.37 -1.12 5.70
CA MET A 139 -11.64 -0.15 6.77
C MET A 139 -13.01 -0.38 7.41
N ALA A 140 -14.04 -0.65 6.61
CA ALA A 140 -15.37 -1.02 7.12
C ALA A 140 -15.32 -2.28 8.00
N GLN A 141 -14.51 -3.28 7.63
CA GLN A 141 -14.34 -4.51 8.43
C GLN A 141 -13.70 -4.25 9.80
N VAL A 142 -12.69 -3.38 9.87
CA VAL A 142 -11.94 -3.12 11.13
C VAL A 142 -12.54 -2.02 12.00
N VAL A 143 -13.40 -1.17 11.43
CA VAL A 143 -14.22 -0.21 12.19
C VAL A 143 -15.42 -0.93 12.81
N GLY A 144 -16.08 -1.83 12.07
CA GLY A 144 -17.18 -2.66 12.60
C GLY A 144 -18.46 -1.89 12.96
N GLU A 145 -18.55 -0.61 12.64
CA GLU A 145 -19.73 0.23 12.87
C GLU A 145 -20.56 0.33 11.58
N SER A 146 -21.85 -0.02 11.66
CA SER A 146 -22.78 0.10 10.53
C SER A 146 -22.93 1.55 10.05
N LYS A 147 -22.86 2.51 10.98
CA LYS A 147 -22.90 3.95 10.69
C LYS A 147 -21.74 4.40 9.79
N PHE A 148 -20.52 3.93 10.07
CA PHE A 148 -19.35 4.24 9.25
C PHE A 148 -19.53 3.78 7.81
N THR A 149 -20.09 2.58 7.60
CA THR A 149 -20.35 2.06 6.25
C THR A 149 -21.38 2.90 5.50
N ALA A 150 -22.42 3.36 6.20
CA ALA A 150 -23.45 4.24 5.64
C ALA A 150 -22.89 5.63 5.28
N GLU A 151 -22.10 6.24 6.17
CA GLU A 151 -21.44 7.53 5.91
C GLU A 151 -20.48 7.43 4.73
N MET A 152 -19.71 6.36 4.64
CA MET A 152 -18.77 6.18 3.53
C MET A 152 -19.49 6.03 2.19
N SER A 153 -20.62 5.32 2.15
CA SER A 153 -21.43 5.16 0.93
C SER A 153 -22.05 6.47 0.44
N GLN A 154 -22.23 7.46 1.31
CA GLN A 154 -22.75 8.79 0.96
C GLN A 154 -21.68 9.75 0.44
N ASN A 155 -20.40 9.47 0.72
CA ASN A 155 -19.27 10.34 0.40
C ASN A 155 -18.46 9.87 -0.84
N ILE A 156 -18.90 8.79 -1.50
CA ILE A 156 -18.37 8.26 -2.77
C ILE A 156 -19.34 8.64 -3.88
#